data_AF-A0A6J8B753-F1
#
_entry.id   AF-A0A6J8B753-F1
#
_cell.length_a   1.000
_cell.length_b   1.000
_cell.length_c   1.000
_cell.angle_alpha   90.00
_cell.angle_beta   90.00
_cell.angle_gamma   90.00
#
_symmetry.space_group_name_H-M   'P 1'
#
loop_
_entity.id
_entity.type
_entity.pdbx_description
1 polymer ?
#
loop_
_entity_poly.entity_id
_entity_poly.type
_entity_poly.pdbx_seq_one_letter_code
_entity_poly.pdbx_strand_id
1 'polypeptide(L)'
;MNKSSNNTSDINDLNALMSSLSESVNLFYNQLSIRIDRLENNITQKIEKIIDRKIETAICKERSNIKKDMNKMEKKMESNISKCRTDLKQDVQSVKKGLSDFKKTYAEAARQTPMLMSREDHQNNVIIRNLTESKNENLLNKLDGLLKDGLKLKEISVKSPDRKKSSNDSRPGVIIVSFESSEEK
;
A
#
# COMPACT_ATOMS: atom_id res chain seq x y z
N MET A 1 -2.49 21.61 -127.80
CA MET A 1 -1.49 21.47 -126.71
C MET A 1 -1.70 22.62 -125.74
N ASN A 2 -2.31 22.37 -124.56
CA ASN A 2 -2.38 23.37 -123.45
C ASN A 2 -2.93 22.80 -122.12
N LYS A 3 -3.31 21.51 -122.05
CA LYS A 3 -3.87 20.90 -120.82
C LYS A 3 -2.84 20.57 -119.74
N SER A 4 -1.55 20.47 -120.08
CA SER A 4 -0.52 20.00 -119.13
C SER A 4 -0.07 21.04 -118.11
N SER A 5 -0.16 22.34 -118.42
CA SER A 5 0.32 23.42 -117.56
C SER A 5 -0.66 23.80 -116.44
N ASN A 6 -1.97 23.65 -116.67
CA ASN A 6 -2.99 23.90 -115.66
C ASN A 6 -2.95 22.84 -114.55
N ASN A 7 -2.79 21.56 -114.93
CA ASN A 7 -2.74 20.45 -113.97
C ASN A 7 -1.58 20.59 -112.96
N THR A 8 -0.43 21.12 -113.37
CA THR A 8 0.72 21.35 -112.47
C THR A 8 0.48 22.49 -111.48
N SER A 9 -0.28 23.52 -111.85
CA SER A 9 -0.63 24.62 -110.94
C SER A 9 -1.59 24.12 -109.85
N ASP A 10 -2.65 23.42 -110.25
CA ASP A 10 -3.66 22.90 -109.33
C ASP A 10 -3.07 21.92 -108.30
N ILE A 11 -2.08 21.11 -108.71
CA ILE A 11 -1.36 20.20 -107.81
C ILE A 11 -0.51 20.96 -106.78
N ASN A 12 0.14 22.05 -107.19
CA ASN A 12 0.95 22.85 -106.28
C ASN A 12 0.08 23.58 -105.24
N ASP A 13 -1.07 24.11 -105.67
CA ASP A 13 -2.04 24.75 -104.78
C ASP A 13 -2.63 23.77 -103.78
N LEU A 14 -2.93 22.54 -104.22
CA LEU A 14 -3.40 21.45 -103.35
C LEU A 14 -2.34 21.07 -102.30
N ASN A 15 -1.06 20.96 -102.69
CA ASN A 15 0.03 20.65 -101.76
C ASN A 15 0.25 21.76 -100.72
N ALA A 16 0.13 23.02 -101.14
CA ALA A 16 0.18 24.16 -100.22
C ALA A 16 -0.97 24.13 -99.22
N LEU A 17 -2.19 23.82 -99.68
CA LEU A 17 -3.36 23.68 -98.82
C LEU A 17 -3.22 22.51 -97.84
N MET A 18 -2.71 21.35 -98.28
CA MET A 18 -2.44 20.23 -97.38
C MET A 18 -1.40 20.58 -96.32
N SER A 19 -0.34 21.29 -96.70
CA SER A 19 0.71 21.72 -95.77
C SER A 19 0.16 22.67 -94.71
N SER A 20 -0.64 23.66 -95.12
CA SER A 20 -1.29 24.61 -94.21
C SER A 20 -2.30 23.93 -93.28
N LEU A 21 -3.06 22.96 -93.80
CA LEU A 21 -3.98 22.16 -92.99
C LEU A 21 -3.22 21.30 -91.96
N SER A 22 -2.13 20.65 -92.37
CA SER A 22 -1.29 19.86 -91.47
C SER A 22 -0.72 20.71 -90.34
N GLU A 23 -0.22 21.91 -90.66
CA GLU A 23 0.27 22.85 -89.67
C GLU A 23 -0.84 23.29 -88.70
N SER A 24 -2.02 23.63 -89.21
CA SER A 24 -3.17 24.03 -88.40
C SER A 24 -3.64 22.92 -87.44
N VAL A 25 -3.66 21.66 -87.91
CA VAL A 25 -4.00 20.49 -87.09
C VAL A 25 -2.96 20.28 -85.99
N ASN A 26 -1.67 20.40 -86.31
CA ASN A 26 -0.60 20.25 -85.33
C ASN A 26 -0.65 21.36 -84.27
N LEU A 27 -0.91 22.61 -84.67
CA LEU A 27 -1.10 23.72 -83.73
C LEU A 27 -2.30 23.48 -82.81
N PHE A 28 -3.41 23.01 -83.36
CA PHE A 28 -4.60 22.67 -82.57
C PHE A 28 -4.31 21.55 -81.57
N TYR A 29 -3.63 20.48 -82.00
CA TYR A 29 -3.23 19.37 -81.13
C TYR A 29 -2.34 19.86 -79.98
N ASN A 30 -1.32 20.68 -80.27
CA ASN A 30 -0.41 21.22 -79.27
C ASN A 30 -1.13 22.12 -78.26
N GLN A 31 -2.05 22.98 -78.74
CA GLN A 31 -2.86 23.81 -77.87
C GLN A 31 -3.77 22.97 -76.96
N LEU A 32 -4.35 21.91 -77.50
CA LEU A 32 -5.21 21.00 -76.73
C LEU A 32 -4.40 20.26 -75.66
N SER A 33 -3.22 19.74 -76.00
CA SER A 33 -2.31 19.07 -75.05
C SER A 33 -1.95 19.99 -73.89
N ILE A 34 -1.49 21.21 -74.17
CA ILE A 34 -1.15 22.21 -73.14
C ILE A 34 -2.36 22.50 -72.24
N ARG A 35 -3.56 22.56 -72.82
CA ARG A 35 -4.77 22.86 -72.06
C ARG A 35 -5.19 21.70 -71.16
N ILE A 36 -5.01 20.45 -71.63
CA ILE A 36 -5.21 19.23 -70.83
C ILE A 36 -4.22 19.23 -69.65
N ASP A 37 -2.92 19.43 -69.90
CA ASP A 37 -1.89 19.46 -68.84
C ASP A 37 -2.21 20.52 -67.78
N ARG A 38 -2.67 21.70 -68.19
CA ARG A 38 -3.09 22.77 -67.28
C ARG A 38 -4.32 22.38 -66.47
N LEU A 39 -5.29 21.68 -67.06
CA LEU A 39 -6.48 21.23 -66.36
C LEU A 39 -6.14 20.15 -65.34
N GLU A 40 -5.32 19.17 -65.70
CA GLU A 40 -4.86 18.10 -64.80
C GLU A 40 -4.11 18.67 -63.59
N ASN A 41 -3.19 19.61 -63.81
CA ASN A 41 -2.48 20.29 -62.74
C ASN A 41 -3.42 21.08 -61.82
N ASN A 42 -4.36 21.82 -62.39
CA ASN A 42 -5.34 22.59 -61.60
C ASN A 42 -6.27 21.69 -60.78
N ILE A 43 -6.70 20.57 -61.33
CA ILE A 43 -7.54 19.58 -60.64
C ILE A 43 -6.75 18.97 -59.49
N THR A 44 -5.52 18.52 -59.74
CA THR A 44 -4.63 17.93 -58.72
C THR A 44 -4.45 18.89 -57.54
N GLN A 45 -4.05 20.13 -57.80
CA GLN A 45 -3.86 21.14 -56.75
C GLN A 45 -5.14 21.46 -55.96
N LYS A 46 -6.31 21.44 -56.62
CA LYS A 46 -7.59 21.65 -55.94
C LYS A 46 -7.94 20.46 -55.04
N ILE A 47 -7.71 19.23 -55.51
CA ILE A 47 -7.94 18.01 -54.74
C ILE A 47 -7.06 18.01 -53.49
N GLU A 48 -5.77 18.26 -53.62
CA GLU A 48 -4.83 18.36 -52.49
C GLU A 48 -5.31 19.37 -51.45
N LYS A 49 -5.63 20.60 -51.87
CA LYS A 49 -6.15 21.65 -50.97
C LYS A 49 -7.44 21.25 -50.26
N ILE A 50 -8.31 20.49 -50.92
CA ILE A 50 -9.56 20.02 -50.30
C ILE A 50 -9.26 18.92 -49.27
N ILE A 51 -8.36 18.00 -49.58
CA ILE A 51 -7.95 16.91 -48.68
C ILE A 51 -7.30 17.50 -47.44
N ASP A 52 -6.33 18.40 -47.59
CA ASP A 52 -5.62 19.03 -46.47
C ASP A 52 -6.59 19.74 -45.53
N ARG A 53 -7.49 20.58 -46.07
CA ARG A 53 -8.48 21.30 -45.27
C ARG A 53 -9.43 20.37 -44.52
N LYS A 54 -9.87 19.27 -45.16
CA LYS A 54 -10.75 18.28 -44.51
C LYS A 54 -10.03 17.58 -43.37
N ILE A 55 -8.78 17.19 -43.59
CA ILE A 55 -7.94 16.54 -42.57
C ILE A 55 -7.69 17.49 -41.41
N GLU A 56 -7.27 18.73 -41.68
CA GLU A 56 -7.04 19.75 -40.65
C GLU A 56 -8.29 20.02 -39.80
N THR A 57 -9.45 20.16 -40.46
CA THR A 57 -10.73 20.39 -39.77
C THR A 57 -11.09 19.21 -38.87
N ALA A 58 -10.95 17.98 -39.36
CA ALA A 58 -11.21 16.78 -38.58
C ALA A 58 -10.26 16.66 -37.37
N ILE A 59 -8.96 16.89 -37.59
CA ILE A 59 -7.95 16.88 -36.51
C ILE A 59 -8.26 17.96 -35.47
N CYS A 60 -8.62 19.18 -35.87
CA CYS A 60 -8.96 20.25 -34.94
C CYS A 60 -10.17 19.89 -34.08
N LYS A 61 -11.20 19.28 -34.70
CA LYS A 61 -12.40 18.83 -33.99
C LYS A 61 -12.06 17.75 -32.96
N GLU A 62 -11.30 16.73 -33.35
CA GLU A 62 -10.90 15.65 -32.43
C GLU A 62 -10.01 16.15 -31.29
N ARG A 63 -9.05 17.03 -31.57
CA ARG A 63 -8.23 17.68 -30.52
C ARG A 63 -9.09 18.44 -29.50
N SER A 64 -10.11 19.16 -29.97
CA SER A 64 -11.04 19.89 -29.09
C SER A 64 -11.86 18.94 -28.22
N ASN A 65 -12.36 17.84 -28.79
CA ASN A 65 -13.12 16.82 -28.04
C ASN A 65 -12.24 16.16 -26.96
N ILE A 66 -11.04 15.70 -27.34
CA ILE A 66 -10.08 15.10 -26.41
C ILE A 66 -9.76 16.06 -25.26
N LYS A 67 -9.54 17.35 -25.55
CA LYS A 67 -9.26 18.34 -24.51
C LYS A 67 -10.43 18.50 -23.53
N LYS A 68 -11.68 18.47 -24.00
CA LYS A 68 -12.87 18.52 -23.14
C LYS A 68 -12.98 17.28 -22.25
N ASP A 69 -12.74 16.10 -22.82
CA ASP A 69 -12.81 14.84 -22.07
C ASP A 69 -11.72 14.75 -21.01
N MET A 70 -10.48 15.18 -21.33
CA MET A 70 -9.40 15.29 -20.36
C MET A 70 -9.77 16.21 -19.19
N ASN A 71 -10.28 17.41 -19.47
CA ASN A 71 -10.68 18.35 -18.42
C ASN A 71 -11.83 17.78 -17.54
N LYS A 72 -12.75 17.02 -18.13
CA LYS A 72 -13.83 16.34 -17.39
C LYS A 72 -13.27 15.24 -16.49
N MET A 73 -12.31 14.47 -16.97
CA MET A 73 -11.64 13.42 -16.21
C MET A 73 -10.85 14.00 -15.03
N GLU A 74 -10.09 15.08 -15.27
CA GLU A 74 -9.32 15.79 -14.24
C GLU A 74 -10.22 16.27 -13.10
N LYS A 75 -11.33 16.93 -13.41
CA LYS A 75 -12.33 17.36 -12.40
C LYS A 75 -12.92 16.19 -11.62
N LYS A 76 -13.19 15.06 -12.27
CA LYS A 76 -13.70 13.86 -11.61
C LYS A 76 -12.66 13.27 -10.66
N MET A 77 -11.40 13.22 -11.07
CA MET A 77 -10.29 12.76 -10.23
C MET A 77 -10.10 13.67 -9.01
N GLU A 78 -10.11 14.98 -9.20
CA GLU A 78 -9.97 15.95 -8.10
C GLU A 78 -11.11 15.83 -7.07
N SER A 79 -12.35 15.63 -7.55
CA SER A 79 -13.49 15.34 -6.68
C SER A 79 -13.32 14.02 -5.90
N ASN A 80 -12.88 12.95 -6.58
CA ASN A 80 -12.65 11.66 -5.93
C ASN A 80 -11.54 11.72 -4.87
N ILE A 81 -10.44 12.40 -5.17
CA ILE A 81 -9.32 12.61 -4.23
C ILE A 81 -9.82 13.38 -3.01
N SER A 82 -10.62 14.43 -3.20
CA SER A 82 -11.16 15.24 -2.12
C SER A 82 -12.11 14.45 -1.21
N LYS A 83 -12.96 13.60 -1.78
CA LYS A 83 -13.81 12.67 -1.04
C LYS A 83 -12.98 11.68 -0.22
N CYS A 84 -12.07 10.97 -0.88
CA CYS A 84 -11.18 10.01 -0.21
C CYS A 84 -10.38 10.64 0.95
N ARG A 85 -9.88 11.87 0.76
CA ARG A 85 -9.19 12.61 1.82
C ARG A 85 -10.10 12.93 3.01
N THR A 86 -11.37 13.22 2.76
CA THR A 86 -12.36 13.50 3.80
C THR A 86 -12.69 12.23 4.57
N ASP A 87 -12.95 11.14 3.86
CA ASP A 87 -13.28 9.83 4.46
C ASP A 87 -12.12 9.34 5.33
N LEU A 88 -10.89 9.36 4.81
CA LEU A 88 -9.69 9.00 5.58
C LEU A 88 -9.49 9.88 6.82
N LYS A 89 -9.82 11.17 6.74
CA LYS A 89 -9.74 12.06 7.90
C LYS A 89 -10.74 11.66 8.98
N GLN A 90 -11.95 11.25 8.61
CA GLN A 90 -12.98 10.77 9.52
C GLN A 90 -12.58 9.42 10.14
N ASP A 91 -12.05 8.50 9.35
CA ASP A 91 -11.57 7.20 9.82
C ASP A 91 -10.43 7.37 10.85
N VAL A 92 -9.44 8.22 10.56
CA VAL A 92 -8.34 8.53 11.49
C VAL A 92 -8.86 9.13 12.80
N GLN A 93 -9.84 10.04 12.72
CA GLN A 93 -10.45 10.62 13.93
C GLN A 93 -11.19 9.56 14.76
N SER A 94 -11.90 8.65 14.10
CA SER A 94 -12.65 7.57 14.75
C SER A 94 -11.70 6.58 15.43
N VAL A 95 -10.63 6.17 14.76
CA VAL A 95 -9.58 5.31 15.33
C VAL A 95 -8.91 5.99 16.53
N LYS A 96 -8.56 7.28 16.41
CA LYS A 96 -7.94 8.04 17.51
C LYS A 96 -8.84 8.11 18.75
N LYS A 97 -10.16 8.29 18.54
CA LYS A 97 -11.14 8.28 19.63
C LYS A 97 -11.24 6.89 20.26
N GLY A 98 -11.41 5.84 19.46
CA GLY A 98 -11.48 4.46 19.94
C GLY A 98 -10.25 4.05 20.74
N LEU A 99 -9.05 4.45 20.32
CA LEU A 99 -7.81 4.21 21.05
C LEU A 99 -7.77 4.94 22.40
N SER A 100 -8.23 6.19 22.44
CA SER A 100 -8.33 6.96 23.68
C SER A 100 -9.30 6.31 24.66
N ASP A 101 -10.47 5.87 24.17
CA ASP A 101 -11.49 5.23 24.99
C ASP A 101 -10.99 3.87 25.51
N PHE A 102 -10.39 3.04 24.65
CA PHE A 102 -9.75 1.79 25.03
C PHE A 102 -8.69 1.98 26.13
N LYS A 103 -7.83 3.00 26.00
CA LYS A 103 -6.79 3.30 27.00
C LYS A 103 -7.39 3.64 28.38
N LYS A 104 -8.52 4.35 28.41
CA LYS A 104 -9.24 4.65 29.66
C LYS A 104 -9.82 3.39 30.28
N THR A 105 -10.57 2.60 29.50
CA THR A 105 -11.17 1.35 29.97
C THR A 105 -10.10 0.38 30.49
N TYR A 106 -8.97 0.26 29.79
CA TYR A 106 -7.86 -0.58 30.23
C TYR A 106 -7.25 -0.09 31.55
N ALA A 107 -7.03 1.21 31.70
CA ALA A 107 -6.51 1.79 32.94
C ALA A 107 -7.47 1.61 34.12
N GLU A 108 -8.78 1.70 33.88
CA GLU A 108 -9.81 1.44 34.89
C GLU A 108 -9.82 -0.04 35.32
N ALA A 109 -9.79 -0.97 34.36
CA ALA A 109 -9.71 -2.40 34.63
C ALA A 109 -8.44 -2.78 35.42
N ALA A 110 -7.29 -2.19 35.08
CA ALA A 110 -6.04 -2.39 35.80
C ALA A 110 -6.10 -1.91 37.26
N ARG A 111 -6.89 -0.86 37.56
CA ARG A 111 -7.11 -0.40 38.95
C ARG A 111 -8.08 -1.28 39.74
N GLN A 112 -9.06 -1.87 39.06
CA GLN A 112 -10.07 -2.74 39.69
C GLN A 112 -9.60 -4.18 39.86
N THR A 113 -8.51 -4.58 39.18
CA THR A 113 -7.87 -5.87 39.44
C THR A 113 -7.18 -5.78 40.80
N PRO A 114 -7.63 -6.47 41.85
CA PRO A 114 -6.89 -6.50 43.09
C PRO A 114 -5.52 -7.11 42.76
N MET A 115 -4.46 -6.35 43.05
CA MET A 115 -3.14 -6.94 43.20
C MET A 115 -3.32 -8.06 44.23
N LEU A 116 -3.28 -9.32 43.79
CA LEU A 116 -3.15 -10.51 44.63
C LEU A 116 -1.77 -10.47 45.32
N MET A 117 -1.57 -9.46 46.17
CA MET A 117 -0.34 -9.17 46.92
C MET A 117 -0.71 -8.65 48.32
N SER A 118 -1.87 -9.02 48.84
CA SER A 118 -2.09 -9.11 50.28
C SER A 118 -2.33 -10.57 50.58
N ARG A 119 -1.24 -11.36 50.53
CA ARG A 119 -1.20 -12.59 51.32
C ARG A 119 -1.54 -12.16 52.74
N GLU A 120 -2.62 -12.71 53.28
CA GLU A 120 -2.81 -12.76 54.72
C GLU A 120 -1.48 -13.11 55.36
N ASP A 121 -1.09 -12.39 56.40
CA ASP A 121 0.03 -12.74 57.27
C ASP A 121 -0.22 -14.14 57.84
N HIS A 122 0.07 -15.17 57.04
CA HIS A 122 0.38 -16.48 57.56
C HIS A 122 1.60 -16.23 58.42
N GLN A 123 1.41 -16.24 59.75
CA GLN A 123 2.51 -16.41 60.68
C GLN A 123 3.45 -17.44 60.05
N ASN A 124 4.66 -17.01 59.68
CA ASN A 124 5.63 -17.77 58.89
C ASN A 124 6.18 -18.94 59.72
N ASN A 125 5.30 -19.87 60.06
CA ASN A 125 5.61 -21.06 60.80
C ASN A 125 6.17 -22.06 59.80
N VAL A 126 7.44 -22.42 59.93
CA VAL A 126 8.04 -23.48 59.11
C VAL A 126 7.66 -24.82 59.74
N ILE A 127 7.20 -25.72 58.87
CA ILE A 127 6.84 -27.08 59.25
C ILE A 127 8.01 -27.99 58.87
N ILE A 128 8.69 -28.55 59.87
CA ILE A 128 9.78 -29.51 59.69
C ILE A 128 9.23 -30.92 59.88
N ARG A 129 9.41 -31.76 58.86
CA ARG A 129 8.99 -33.17 58.86
C ARG A 129 10.23 -34.06 58.87
N ASN A 130 10.06 -35.30 59.35
CA ASN A 130 11.09 -36.33 59.36
C ASN A 130 12.35 -36.01 60.19
N LEU A 131 12.30 -35.04 61.11
CA LEU A 131 13.37 -34.83 62.07
C LEU A 131 13.21 -35.84 63.22
N THR A 132 14.13 -36.79 63.31
CA THR A 132 14.12 -37.87 64.31
C THR A 132 14.11 -37.33 65.74
N GLU A 133 13.36 -37.98 66.62
CA GLU A 133 13.31 -37.65 68.05
C GLU A 133 14.38 -38.45 68.80
N SER A 134 15.15 -37.80 69.68
CA SER A 134 16.19 -38.43 70.49
C SER A 134 15.82 -38.37 71.97
N LYS A 135 16.25 -39.36 72.77
CA LYS A 135 16.07 -39.31 74.23
C LYS A 135 16.76 -38.06 74.78
N ASN A 136 16.02 -37.25 75.55
CA ASN A 136 16.45 -35.94 76.08
C ASN A 136 16.73 -34.87 75.01
N GLU A 137 15.93 -34.83 73.93
CA GLU A 137 16.04 -33.81 72.88
C GLU A 137 15.86 -32.38 73.42
N ASN A 138 16.83 -31.49 73.14
CA ASN A 138 16.64 -30.05 73.19
C ASN A 138 16.31 -29.54 71.79
N LEU A 139 15.01 -29.40 71.51
CA LEU A 139 14.48 -29.02 70.20
C LEU A 139 15.05 -27.68 69.70
N LEU A 140 15.19 -26.70 70.60
CA LEU A 140 15.66 -25.36 70.24
C LEU A 140 17.11 -25.42 69.75
N ASN A 141 18.02 -26.03 70.52
CA ASN A 141 19.43 -26.15 70.12
C ASN A 141 19.61 -26.96 68.85
N LYS A 142 18.82 -28.03 68.68
CA LYS A 142 18.90 -28.90 67.50
C LYS A 142 18.46 -28.19 66.23
N LEU A 143 17.39 -27.39 66.32
CA LEU A 143 16.89 -26.61 65.19
C LEU A 143 17.83 -25.45 64.87
N ASP A 144 18.35 -24.76 65.89
CA ASP A 144 19.36 -23.71 65.71
C ASP A 144 20.61 -24.25 64.99
N GLY A 145 21.10 -25.43 65.39
CA GLY A 145 22.19 -26.11 64.69
C GLY A 145 21.83 -26.49 63.26
N LEU A 146 20.61 -27.00 63.02
CA LEU A 146 20.15 -27.30 61.66
C LEU A 146 20.15 -26.05 60.76
N LEU A 147 19.71 -24.91 61.27
CA LEU A 147 19.65 -23.65 60.52
C LEU A 147 21.04 -23.07 60.28
N LYS A 148 21.85 -22.96 61.34
CA LYS A 148 23.17 -22.29 61.32
C LYS A 148 24.22 -23.18 60.65
N ASP A 149 24.28 -24.46 61.01
CA ASP A 149 25.31 -25.37 60.51
C ASP A 149 24.85 -26.11 59.26
N GLY A 150 23.59 -26.54 59.21
CA GLY A 150 23.04 -27.29 58.08
C GLY A 150 22.71 -26.39 56.88
N LEU A 151 21.92 -25.34 57.11
CA LEU A 151 21.44 -24.44 56.06
C LEU A 151 22.25 -23.14 55.91
N LYS A 152 23.25 -22.91 56.78
CA LYS A 152 24.12 -21.72 56.78
C LYS A 152 23.38 -20.38 56.93
N LEU A 153 22.28 -20.37 57.67
CA LEU A 153 21.48 -19.17 57.98
C LEU A 153 22.04 -18.50 59.25
N LYS A 154 22.52 -17.26 59.13
CA LYS A 154 23.32 -16.59 60.19
C LYS A 154 22.56 -15.60 61.07
N GLU A 155 21.38 -15.14 60.63
CA GLU A 155 20.62 -14.03 61.26
C GLU A 155 19.18 -14.45 61.60
N ILE A 156 18.99 -15.72 61.93
CA ILE A 156 17.70 -16.31 62.26
C ILE A 156 17.85 -17.07 63.58
N SER A 157 16.92 -16.84 64.50
CA SER A 157 16.83 -17.60 65.76
C SER A 157 15.47 -18.26 65.90
N VAL A 158 15.46 -19.49 66.43
CA VAL A 158 14.21 -20.19 66.73
C VAL A 158 13.57 -19.62 67.98
N LYS A 159 12.33 -19.11 67.87
CA LYS A 159 11.58 -18.53 68.99
C LYS A 159 10.90 -19.60 69.83
N SER A 160 10.09 -20.44 69.19
CA SER A 160 9.28 -21.45 69.86
C SER A 160 9.09 -22.66 68.95
N PRO A 161 9.83 -23.76 69.18
CA PRO A 161 9.60 -25.01 68.48
C PRO A 161 8.60 -25.88 69.23
N ASP A 162 7.53 -26.32 68.56
CA ASP A 162 6.56 -27.27 69.09
C ASP A 162 6.56 -28.56 68.25
N ARG A 163 6.78 -29.71 68.89
CA ARG A 163 6.74 -31.02 68.25
C ARG A 163 5.39 -31.67 68.51
N LYS A 164 4.60 -31.83 67.45
CA LYS A 164 3.36 -32.61 67.45
C LYS A 164 3.66 -34.07 67.15
N LYS A 165 3.30 -34.95 68.08
CA LYS A 165 3.47 -36.41 67.91
C LYS A 165 2.72 -36.91 66.69
N SER A 166 3.34 -37.87 66.00
CA SER A 166 2.68 -38.65 64.96
C SER A 166 1.62 -39.54 65.60
N SER A 167 0.52 -39.81 64.89
CA SER A 167 -0.45 -40.84 65.29
C SER A 167 0.10 -42.27 65.19
N ASN A 168 1.26 -42.43 64.56
CA ASN A 168 2.01 -43.68 64.46
C ASN A 168 3.36 -43.50 65.17
N ASP A 169 3.59 -44.27 66.23
CA ASP A 169 4.80 -44.23 67.08
C ASP A 169 6.08 -44.56 66.32
N SER A 170 5.98 -45.21 65.14
CA SER A 170 7.13 -45.51 64.27
C SER A 170 7.59 -44.32 63.41
N ARG A 171 6.84 -43.21 63.37
CA ARG A 171 7.17 -42.04 62.56
C ARG A 171 7.54 -40.84 63.43
N PRO A 172 8.62 -40.11 63.11
CA PRO A 172 8.90 -38.84 63.75
C PRO A 172 7.72 -37.88 63.51
N GLY A 173 7.27 -37.25 64.59
CA GLY A 173 6.22 -36.23 64.55
C GLY A 173 6.59 -35.00 63.69
N VAL A 174 5.68 -34.04 63.63
CA VAL A 174 5.89 -32.79 62.88
C VAL A 174 6.30 -31.69 63.85
N ILE A 175 7.29 -30.88 63.46
CA ILE A 175 7.71 -29.72 64.26
C ILE A 175 7.21 -28.46 63.58
N ILE A 176 6.52 -27.61 64.34
CA ILE A 176 6.09 -26.28 63.92
C ILE A 176 7.02 -25.29 64.60
N VAL A 177 7.68 -24.46 63.80
CA VAL A 177 8.71 -23.54 64.28
C VAL A 177 8.39 -22.12 63.86
N SER A 178 8.36 -21.21 64.82
CA SER A 178 8.35 -19.77 64.58
C SER A 178 9.77 -19.23 64.74
N PHE A 179 10.18 -18.33 63.84
CA PHE A 179 11.50 -17.69 63.88
C PHE A 179 11.36 -16.20 64.15
N GLU A 180 12.40 -15.63 64.71
CA GLU A 180 12.62 -14.19 64.74
C GLU A 180 13.84 -13.87 63.88
N SER A 181 13.67 -12.89 62.99
CA SER A 181 14.80 -12.28 62.27
C SER A 181 15.43 -11.24 63.21
N SER A 182 16.77 -11.20 63.25
CA SER A 182 17.48 -10.18 64.03
C SER A 182 17.50 -8.79 63.39
N GLU A 183 16.80 -8.58 62.26
CA GLU A 183 16.69 -7.26 61.60
C GLU A 183 15.72 -6.28 62.27
N GLU A 184 15.03 -6.67 63.36
CA GLU A 184 14.28 -5.73 64.21
C GLU A 184 15.03 -5.40 65.50
N LYS A 185 16.09 -4.58 65.39
CA LYS A 185 16.60 -3.73 66.48
C LYS A 185 17.15 -2.41 65.93
#